data_AF-A0A1G1SSA5-F1
#
_entry.id   AF-A0A1G1SSA5-F1
#
_cell.length_a   1.000
_cell.length_b   1.000
_cell.length_c   1.000
_cell.angle_alpha   90.00
_cell.angle_beta   90.00
_cell.angle_gamma   90.00
#
_symmetry.space_group_name_H-M   'P 1'
#
loop_
_entity.id
_entity.type
_entity.pdbx_description
1 polymer ?
#
loop_
_entity_poly.entity_id
_entity_poly.type
_entity_poly.pdbx_seq_one_letter_code
_entity_poly.pdbx_strand_id
1 'polypeptide(L)'
;MSTPAEWSELAVAQVQGRTRLVASKSIQPLKILNPGAAHAACHVVLSSYGGGLVAGDDLRLRIHGGAGTRLCLSTQANTKVFKSIDGQWAAQHFAGTLEAGALAAVLPDPVVPQADSRYRQHQRWDLAPGALLLLADWWAAGRTDLGERFAFQNFTSETRISVAGRPLVLDRFHFDPAEHIATAPANFDRYETMLTVYLVGPPKRRALPRWPGPCTPSKCRCRTTRTSAWQAAPACWRWPRRAPA
;
A
#
# COMPACT_ATOMS: atom_id res chain seq x y z
N MET A 1 -19.39 -23.51 16.85
CA MET A 1 -19.59 -23.20 15.42
C MET A 1 -18.90 -21.87 15.18
N SER A 2 -17.85 -21.81 14.36
CA SER A 2 -17.14 -20.55 14.08
C SER A 2 -18.04 -19.63 13.28
N THR A 3 -18.32 -18.44 13.78
CA THR A 3 -18.98 -17.38 13.00
C THR A 3 -18.18 -17.18 11.70
N PRO A 4 -18.82 -17.17 10.53
CA PRO A 4 -18.10 -16.92 9.28
C PRO A 4 -17.39 -15.57 9.36
N ALA A 5 -16.13 -15.53 8.95
CA ALA A 5 -15.33 -14.31 9.03
C ALA A 5 -15.96 -13.19 8.19
N GLU A 6 -16.29 -12.08 8.85
CA GLU A 6 -16.91 -10.93 8.21
C GLU A 6 -15.90 -10.11 7.40
N TRP A 7 -16.38 -9.45 6.34
CA TRP A 7 -15.57 -8.57 5.49
C TRP A 7 -16.02 -7.13 5.65
N SER A 8 -15.05 -6.23 5.78
CA SER A 8 -15.23 -4.83 5.41
C SER A 8 -15.32 -4.73 3.88
N GLU A 9 -16.03 -3.73 3.39
CA GLU A 9 -16.31 -3.60 1.96
C GLU A 9 -16.26 -2.12 1.55
N LEU A 10 -15.64 -1.84 0.40
CA LEU A 10 -15.77 -0.56 -0.27
C LEU A 10 -16.03 -0.76 -1.76
N ALA A 11 -16.90 0.07 -2.33
CA ALA A 11 -17.17 0.08 -3.76
C ALA A 11 -17.15 1.51 -4.30
N VAL A 12 -16.47 1.72 -5.42
CA VAL A 12 -16.50 2.98 -6.17
C VAL A 12 -17.15 2.81 -7.52
N ALA A 13 -17.88 3.83 -7.97
CA ALA A 13 -18.56 3.86 -9.27
C ALA A 13 -18.47 5.24 -9.92
N GLN A 14 -18.75 5.31 -11.21
CA GLN A 14 -18.91 6.58 -11.93
C GLN A 14 -20.28 7.18 -11.65
N VAL A 15 -20.30 8.40 -11.10
CA VAL A 15 -21.50 9.17 -10.80
C VAL A 15 -21.30 10.58 -11.35
N GLN A 16 -22.15 10.99 -12.30
CA GLN A 16 -22.09 12.31 -12.95
C GLN A 16 -20.67 12.65 -13.48
N GLY A 17 -20.02 11.67 -14.12
CA GLY A 17 -18.68 11.83 -14.70
C GLY A 17 -17.52 11.88 -13.69
N ARG A 18 -17.77 11.55 -12.41
CA ARG A 18 -16.75 11.48 -11.36
C ARG A 18 -16.79 10.13 -10.65
N THR A 19 -15.64 9.64 -10.21
CA THR A 19 -15.59 8.47 -9.33
C THR A 19 -16.05 8.85 -7.92
N ARG A 20 -16.94 8.05 -7.34
CA ARG A 20 -17.50 8.22 -6.00
C ARG A 20 -17.53 6.91 -5.24
N LEU A 21 -17.35 6.97 -3.93
CA LEU A 21 -17.59 5.86 -3.01
C LEU A 21 -19.11 5.68 -2.89
N VAL A 22 -19.61 4.53 -3.33
CA VAL A 22 -21.04 4.20 -3.38
C VAL A 22 -21.44 3.15 -2.36
N ALA A 23 -20.47 2.40 -1.82
CA ALA A 23 -20.68 1.51 -0.68
C ALA A 23 -19.46 1.55 0.25
N SER A 24 -19.71 1.51 1.56
CA SER A 24 -18.68 1.47 2.59
C SER A 24 -19.20 0.76 3.84
N LYS A 25 -18.66 -0.43 4.12
CA LYS A 25 -18.90 -1.21 5.33
C LYS A 25 -17.57 -1.38 6.06
N SER A 26 -17.53 -0.99 7.33
CA SER A 26 -16.36 -1.15 8.19
C SER A 26 -16.65 -2.16 9.29
N ILE A 27 -15.85 -3.22 9.34
CA ILE A 27 -15.81 -4.18 10.44
C ILE A 27 -14.54 -3.88 11.24
N GLN A 28 -14.69 -3.79 12.57
CA GLN A 28 -13.57 -3.52 13.45
C GLN A 28 -12.48 -4.59 13.31
N PRO A 29 -11.19 -4.21 13.42
CA PRO A 29 -10.70 -2.88 13.78
C PRO A 29 -10.57 -1.89 12.60
N LEU A 30 -10.93 -2.28 11.37
CA LEU A 30 -10.79 -1.44 10.18
C LEU A 30 -11.84 -0.33 10.14
N LYS A 31 -11.41 0.86 9.74
CA LYS A 31 -12.24 2.01 9.40
C LYS A 31 -11.91 2.49 8.00
N ILE A 32 -12.96 2.77 7.23
CA ILE A 32 -12.87 3.30 5.87
C ILE A 32 -13.30 4.77 5.92
N LEU A 33 -12.41 5.65 5.45
CA LEU A 33 -12.62 7.10 5.41
C LEU A 33 -12.58 7.59 3.98
N ASN A 34 -13.44 8.56 3.65
CA ASN A 34 -13.43 9.25 2.36
C ASN A 34 -13.39 10.76 2.63
N PRO A 35 -12.19 11.38 2.65
CA PRO A 35 -12.06 12.81 2.91
C PRO A 35 -12.62 13.69 1.78
N GLY A 36 -13.11 13.11 0.69
CA GLY A 36 -13.44 13.82 -0.53
C GLY A 36 -12.20 14.15 -1.35
N ALA A 37 -12.37 14.36 -2.65
CA ALA A 37 -11.30 14.77 -3.55
C ALA A 37 -11.80 15.88 -4.47
N ALA A 38 -10.94 16.88 -4.71
CA ALA A 38 -11.22 17.97 -5.65
C ALA A 38 -11.23 17.49 -7.12
N HIS A 39 -10.71 16.30 -7.38
CA HIS A 39 -10.54 15.72 -8.71
C HIS A 39 -11.63 14.69 -9.03
N ALA A 40 -11.67 14.22 -10.28
CA ALA A 40 -12.60 13.18 -10.74
C ALA A 40 -12.31 11.78 -10.16
N ALA A 41 -11.21 11.62 -9.40
CA ALA A 41 -10.86 10.38 -8.70
C ALA A 41 -11.48 10.33 -7.29
N CYS A 42 -11.65 9.13 -6.74
CA CYS A 42 -12.06 8.92 -5.36
C CYS A 42 -10.84 8.56 -4.52
N HIS A 43 -10.62 9.29 -3.42
CA HIS A 43 -9.60 8.96 -2.43
C HIS A 43 -10.26 8.28 -1.24
N VAL A 44 -9.76 7.09 -0.90
CA VAL A 44 -10.16 6.36 0.29
C VAL A 44 -8.94 6.16 1.18
N VAL A 45 -9.12 6.41 2.47
CA VAL A 45 -8.09 6.24 3.49
C VAL A 45 -8.54 5.13 4.43
N LEU A 46 -7.70 4.12 4.58
CA LEU A 46 -7.86 3.05 5.56
C LEU A 46 -7.21 3.45 6.88
N SER A 47 -7.90 3.16 7.97
CA SER A 47 -7.39 3.36 9.33
C SER A 47 -7.76 2.18 10.20
N SER A 48 -6.94 1.87 11.21
CA SER A 48 -7.24 0.84 12.20
C SER A 48 -7.43 1.47 13.57
N TYR A 49 -8.51 1.13 14.26
CA TYR A 49 -8.67 1.44 15.68
C TYR A 49 -7.60 0.69 16.50
N GLY A 50 -7.02 1.33 17.52
CA GLY A 50 -6.03 0.68 18.40
C GLY A 50 -4.55 0.89 18.03
N GLY A 51 -4.25 1.62 16.95
CA GLY A 51 -2.87 2.04 16.62
C GLY A 51 -1.95 0.94 16.07
N GLY A 52 -2.49 -0.24 15.80
CA GLY A 52 -1.81 -1.40 15.20
C GLY A 52 -2.64 -2.67 15.35
N LEU A 53 -2.16 -3.77 14.81
CA LEU A 53 -2.75 -5.10 14.91
C LEU A 53 -2.18 -5.84 16.11
N VAL A 54 -3.04 -6.52 16.87
CA VAL A 54 -2.66 -7.37 18.00
C VAL A 54 -2.83 -8.86 17.67
N ALA A 55 -2.32 -9.71 18.56
CA ALA A 55 -2.48 -11.16 18.46
C ALA A 55 -3.96 -11.56 18.28
N GLY A 56 -4.25 -12.33 17.23
CA GLY A 56 -5.60 -12.80 16.92
C GLY A 56 -6.41 -11.89 15.99
N ASP A 57 -5.95 -10.67 15.67
CA ASP A 57 -6.62 -9.82 14.70
C ASP A 57 -6.61 -10.45 13.29
N ASP A 58 -7.77 -10.47 12.64
CA ASP A 58 -7.96 -10.93 11.26
C ASP A 58 -8.79 -9.88 10.50
N LEU A 59 -8.10 -8.96 9.83
CA LEU A 59 -8.72 -7.88 9.08
C LEU A 59 -8.97 -8.31 7.65
N ARG A 60 -10.20 -8.14 7.18
CA ARG A 60 -10.61 -8.50 5.82
C ARG A 60 -11.29 -7.35 5.12
N LEU A 61 -10.83 -7.01 3.93
CA LEU A 61 -11.37 -5.91 3.12
C LEU A 61 -11.58 -6.34 1.67
N ARG A 62 -12.81 -6.14 1.18
CA ARG A 62 -13.15 -6.21 -0.24
C ARG A 62 -13.18 -4.82 -0.86
N ILE A 63 -12.58 -4.71 -2.04
CA ILE A 63 -12.46 -3.48 -2.82
C ILE A 63 -13.08 -3.73 -4.19
N HIS A 64 -14.08 -2.94 -4.57
CA HIS A 64 -14.67 -3.00 -5.89
C HIS A 64 -14.50 -1.67 -6.62
N GLY A 65 -13.78 -1.69 -7.74
CA GLY A 65 -13.65 -0.57 -8.66
C GLY A 65 -14.50 -0.81 -9.90
N GLY A 66 -15.67 -0.17 -9.97
CA GLY A 66 -16.57 -0.27 -11.12
C GLY A 66 -15.97 0.28 -12.42
N ALA A 67 -16.62 0.02 -13.55
CA ALA A 67 -16.10 0.37 -14.87
C ALA A 67 -15.67 1.84 -14.99
N GLY A 68 -14.48 2.06 -15.56
CA GLY A 68 -13.93 3.40 -15.80
C GLY A 68 -13.59 4.23 -14.56
N THR A 69 -13.69 3.67 -13.35
CA THR A 69 -13.41 4.40 -12.09
C THR A 69 -11.92 4.73 -11.91
N ARG A 70 -11.63 5.69 -11.02
CA ARG A 70 -10.28 6.04 -10.59
C ARG A 70 -10.24 6.09 -9.07
N LEU A 71 -9.66 5.07 -8.45
CA LEU A 71 -9.49 4.93 -7.02
C LEU A 71 -8.04 5.22 -6.61
N CYS A 72 -7.86 6.04 -5.59
CA CYS A 72 -6.63 6.09 -4.81
C CYS A 72 -6.96 5.54 -3.42
N LEU A 73 -6.26 4.50 -2.99
CA LEU A 73 -6.38 3.90 -1.68
C LEU A 73 -5.06 4.10 -0.94
N SER A 74 -5.12 4.74 0.21
CA SER A 74 -3.97 4.90 1.12
C SER A 74 -4.36 4.50 2.54
N THR A 75 -3.40 4.50 3.45
CA THR A 75 -3.65 4.39 4.89
C THR A 75 -3.44 5.74 5.57
N GLN A 76 -3.87 5.84 6.82
CA GLN A 76 -3.61 7.01 7.67
C GLN A 76 -2.21 6.98 8.29
N ALA A 77 -1.69 5.78 8.53
CA ALA A 77 -0.40 5.55 9.17
C ALA A 77 0.08 4.13 8.86
N ASN A 78 1.36 3.88 9.16
CA ASN A 78 1.99 2.57 9.12
C ASN A 78 1.16 1.52 9.88
N THR A 79 1.07 0.31 9.32
CA THR A 79 0.43 -0.82 10.02
C THR A 79 1.42 -1.40 11.01
N LYS A 80 1.30 -1.03 12.28
CA LYS A 80 2.10 -1.64 13.35
C LYS A 80 1.55 -3.04 13.66
N VAL A 81 2.42 -4.02 13.84
CA VAL A 81 2.02 -5.34 14.34
C VAL A 81 2.67 -5.58 15.68
N PHE A 82 1.87 -5.74 16.72
CA PHE A 82 2.36 -5.96 18.08
C PHE A 82 2.74 -7.43 18.30
N LYS A 83 3.39 -7.68 19.44
CA LYS A 83 3.83 -9.01 19.85
C LYS A 83 2.72 -10.06 19.74
N SER A 84 3.11 -11.24 19.31
CA SER A 84 2.26 -12.43 19.37
C SER A 84 2.03 -12.83 20.84
N ILE A 85 0.83 -13.32 21.15
CA ILE A 85 0.47 -13.91 22.44
C ILE A 85 -0.04 -15.32 22.15
N ASP A 86 0.42 -16.31 22.90
CA ASP A 86 0.05 -17.73 22.73
C ASP A 86 0.23 -18.26 21.30
N GLY A 87 1.21 -17.73 20.57
CA GLY A 87 1.53 -18.11 19.19
C GLY A 87 0.51 -17.63 18.15
N GLN A 88 -0.44 -16.78 18.53
CA GLN A 88 -1.45 -16.25 17.61
C GLN A 88 -0.85 -15.28 16.60
N TRP A 89 -1.45 -15.27 15.41
CA TRP A 89 -1.04 -14.39 14.30
C TRP A 89 -1.96 -13.18 14.25
N ALA A 90 -1.40 -12.04 13.81
CA ALA A 90 -2.18 -11.00 13.18
C ALA A 90 -2.25 -11.24 11.67
N ALA A 91 -3.40 -10.98 11.06
CA ALA A 91 -3.65 -11.24 9.65
C ALA A 91 -4.34 -10.05 8.94
N GLN A 92 -3.97 -9.84 7.68
CA GLN A 92 -4.69 -8.95 6.77
C GLN A 92 -5.00 -9.64 5.44
N HIS A 93 -6.23 -9.48 4.98
CA HIS A 93 -6.73 -10.01 3.71
C HIS A 93 -7.35 -8.89 2.87
N PHE A 94 -6.72 -8.58 1.73
CA PHE A 94 -7.25 -7.65 0.74
C PHE A 94 -7.72 -8.42 -0.50
N ALA A 95 -8.97 -8.19 -0.90
CA ALA A 95 -9.54 -8.76 -2.12
C ALA A 95 -10.09 -7.63 -3.00
N GLY A 96 -9.43 -7.35 -4.11
CA GLY A 96 -9.81 -6.30 -5.05
C GLY A 96 -10.34 -6.84 -6.37
N THR A 97 -11.41 -6.23 -6.88
CA THR A 97 -11.94 -6.45 -8.23
C THR A 97 -11.97 -5.14 -8.98
N LEU A 98 -11.35 -5.08 -10.15
CA LEU A 98 -11.36 -3.90 -11.02
C LEU A 98 -12.03 -4.23 -12.35
N GLU A 99 -13.10 -3.51 -12.66
CA GLU A 99 -13.83 -3.66 -13.93
C GLU A 99 -13.12 -2.95 -15.09
N ALA A 100 -13.67 -3.11 -16.30
CA ALA A 100 -13.07 -2.62 -17.53
C ALA A 100 -12.77 -1.11 -17.46
N GLY A 101 -11.53 -0.75 -17.76
CA GLY A 101 -11.06 0.64 -17.75
C GLY A 101 -10.96 1.29 -16.37
N ALA A 102 -11.22 0.56 -15.27
CA ALA A 102 -10.98 1.04 -13.92
C ALA A 102 -9.47 1.18 -13.65
N LEU A 103 -9.11 2.16 -12.84
CA LEU A 103 -7.76 2.40 -12.35
C LEU A 103 -7.79 2.42 -10.83
N ALA A 104 -6.93 1.62 -10.19
CA ALA A 104 -6.67 1.73 -8.76
C ALA A 104 -5.17 1.96 -8.51
N ALA A 105 -4.87 2.99 -7.71
CA ALA A 105 -3.58 3.17 -7.07
C ALA A 105 -3.73 2.82 -5.60
N VAL A 106 -3.08 1.74 -5.18
CA VAL A 106 -3.13 1.19 -3.82
C VAL A 106 -1.75 1.37 -3.21
N LEU A 107 -1.65 2.40 -2.37
CA LEU A 107 -0.42 2.93 -1.83
C LEU A 107 -0.56 3.02 -0.29
N PRO A 108 -0.65 1.88 0.42
CA PRO A 108 -0.65 1.89 1.87
C PRO A 108 0.71 2.39 2.39
N ASP A 109 0.77 2.79 3.64
CA ASP A 109 1.97 2.97 4.45
C ASP A 109 2.56 1.58 4.80
N PRO A 110 3.85 1.47 5.18
CA PRO A 110 4.48 0.17 5.35
C PRO A 110 3.95 -0.59 6.55
N VAL A 111 4.00 -1.92 6.48
CA VAL A 111 3.84 -2.78 7.65
C VAL A 111 5.11 -2.69 8.51
N VAL A 112 4.93 -2.53 9.81
CA VAL A 112 6.01 -2.45 10.81
C VAL A 112 5.81 -3.56 11.84
N PRO A 113 6.34 -4.77 11.59
CA PRO A 113 6.32 -5.86 12.55
C PRO A 113 7.21 -5.52 13.74
N GLN A 114 6.63 -5.52 14.95
CA GLN A 114 7.39 -5.28 16.18
C GLN A 114 7.96 -6.58 16.76
N ALA A 115 8.77 -6.44 17.81
CA ALA A 115 9.43 -7.54 18.49
C ALA A 115 8.40 -8.62 18.88
N ASP A 116 8.78 -9.88 18.63
CA ASP A 116 7.96 -11.05 18.89
C ASP A 116 6.63 -11.14 18.12
N SER A 117 6.42 -10.30 17.10
CA SER A 117 5.19 -10.37 16.29
C SER A 117 5.18 -11.54 15.30
N ARG A 118 3.98 -12.02 14.98
CA ARG A 118 3.70 -12.99 13.91
C ARG A 118 2.64 -12.41 13.00
N TYR A 119 2.98 -12.22 11.73
CA TYR A 119 2.11 -11.51 10.79
C TYR A 119 1.97 -12.23 9.45
N ARG A 120 0.74 -12.24 8.92
CA ARG A 120 0.44 -12.72 7.58
C ARG A 120 -0.39 -11.72 6.77
N GLN A 121 -0.01 -11.52 5.52
CA GLN A 121 -0.76 -10.72 4.56
C GLN A 121 -1.12 -11.55 3.34
N HIS A 122 -2.38 -11.43 2.90
CA HIS A 122 -2.83 -11.95 1.61
C HIS A 122 -3.49 -10.84 0.81
N GLN A 123 -2.99 -10.61 -0.40
CA GLN A 123 -3.56 -9.67 -1.35
C GLN A 123 -3.97 -10.43 -2.61
N ARG A 124 -5.23 -10.29 -3.02
CA ARG A 124 -5.76 -10.84 -4.26
C ARG A 124 -6.40 -9.73 -5.08
N TRP A 125 -6.03 -9.65 -6.34
CA TRP A 125 -6.58 -8.69 -7.30
C TRP A 125 -7.04 -9.38 -8.57
N ASP A 126 -8.31 -9.20 -8.92
CA ASP A 126 -8.92 -9.70 -10.15
C ASP A 126 -9.27 -8.51 -11.06
N LEU A 127 -8.59 -8.43 -12.20
CA LEU A 127 -8.72 -7.33 -13.16
C LEU A 127 -9.47 -7.78 -14.41
N ALA A 128 -10.42 -6.97 -14.86
CA ALA A 128 -10.98 -7.08 -16.21
C ALA A 128 -9.97 -6.61 -17.27
N PRO A 129 -10.11 -7.04 -18.54
CA PRO A 129 -9.34 -6.48 -19.65
C PRO A 129 -9.40 -4.95 -19.67
N GLY A 130 -8.23 -4.30 -19.77
CA GLY A 130 -8.11 -2.85 -19.83
C GLY A 130 -8.19 -2.12 -18.47
N ALA A 131 -8.37 -2.83 -17.35
CA ALA A 131 -8.16 -2.28 -16.02
C ALA A 131 -6.66 -2.03 -15.75
N LEU A 132 -6.34 -1.11 -14.84
CA LEU A 132 -4.98 -0.78 -14.44
C LEU A 132 -4.86 -0.76 -12.91
N LEU A 133 -3.95 -1.57 -12.37
CA LEU A 133 -3.60 -1.60 -10.96
C LEU A 133 -2.16 -1.12 -10.77
N LEU A 134 -1.98 -0.14 -9.89
CA LEU A 134 -0.71 0.18 -9.25
C LEU A 134 -0.82 -0.24 -7.78
N LEU A 135 -0.01 -1.21 -7.36
CA LEU A 135 -0.03 -1.77 -6.00
C LEU A 135 1.37 -1.67 -5.40
N ALA A 136 1.49 -1.03 -4.25
CA ALA A 136 2.67 -1.07 -3.41
C ALA A 136 2.47 -2.09 -2.27
N ASP A 137 3.39 -3.04 -2.15
CA ASP A 137 3.52 -3.94 -1.01
C ASP A 137 4.89 -3.68 -0.36
N TRP A 138 4.90 -3.20 0.88
CA TRP A 138 6.12 -2.82 1.56
C TRP A 138 6.04 -2.97 3.08
N TRP A 139 7.19 -3.24 3.66
CA TRP A 139 7.35 -3.45 5.09
C TRP A 139 8.75 -3.06 5.55
N ALA A 140 8.88 -2.72 6.83
CA ALA A 140 10.14 -2.34 7.47
C ALA A 140 10.61 -3.41 8.45
N ALA A 141 11.92 -3.48 8.71
CA ALA A 141 12.53 -4.48 9.59
C ALA A 141 12.04 -4.43 11.05
N GLY A 142 11.41 -3.34 11.46
CA GLY A 142 10.90 -3.12 12.82
C GLY A 142 10.86 -1.64 13.17
N ARG A 143 10.89 -1.32 14.46
CA ARG A 143 11.04 0.06 14.97
C ARG A 143 12.52 0.44 14.97
N THR A 144 13.06 0.69 13.79
CA THR A 144 14.51 0.89 13.56
C THR A 144 15.07 2.10 14.33
N ASP A 145 14.27 3.16 14.47
CA ASP A 145 14.58 4.34 15.29
C ASP A 145 14.69 4.02 16.80
N LEU A 146 14.08 2.92 17.26
CA LEU A 146 14.19 2.39 18.63
C LEU A 146 15.19 1.23 18.73
N GLY A 147 16.02 1.02 17.71
CA GLY A 147 17.04 -0.03 17.67
C GLY A 147 16.50 -1.43 17.33
N GLU A 148 15.19 -1.56 17.07
CA GLU A 148 14.56 -2.83 16.79
C GLU A 148 14.64 -3.16 15.30
N ARG A 149 15.38 -4.22 14.96
CA ARG A 149 15.64 -4.67 13.58
C ARG A 149 15.48 -6.18 13.50
N PHE A 150 14.59 -6.64 12.65
CA PHE A 150 14.31 -8.07 12.43
C PHE A 150 14.07 -8.81 13.75
N ALA A 151 13.37 -8.19 14.70
CA ALA A 151 13.10 -8.75 16.03
C ALA A 151 11.74 -9.46 16.13
N PHE A 152 10.98 -9.50 15.04
CA PHE A 152 9.73 -10.26 14.94
C PHE A 152 10.02 -11.76 14.81
N GLN A 153 8.99 -12.59 15.00
CA GLN A 153 9.12 -14.04 14.82
C GLN A 153 8.85 -14.43 13.37
N ASN A 154 7.75 -13.96 12.77
CA ASN A 154 7.44 -14.28 11.38
C ASN A 154 6.74 -13.15 10.65
N PHE A 155 7.15 -12.96 9.40
CA PHE A 155 6.45 -12.15 8.41
C PHE A 155 6.16 -12.98 7.17
N THR A 156 4.91 -12.93 6.68
CA THR A 156 4.51 -13.57 5.42
C THR A 156 3.66 -12.61 4.60
N SER A 157 3.95 -12.49 3.31
CA SER A 157 3.13 -11.77 2.33
C SER A 157 2.89 -12.65 1.11
N GLU A 158 1.65 -12.70 0.64
CA GLU A 158 1.28 -13.34 -0.61
C GLU A 158 0.45 -12.38 -1.45
N THR A 159 0.93 -12.06 -2.64
CA THR A 159 0.24 -11.20 -3.61
C THR A 159 -0.10 -12.00 -4.87
N ARG A 160 -1.40 -12.09 -5.18
CA ARG A 160 -1.95 -12.70 -6.39
C ARG A 160 -2.65 -11.65 -7.25
N ILE A 161 -2.27 -11.56 -8.51
CA ILE A 161 -2.93 -10.67 -9.48
C ILE A 161 -3.29 -11.46 -10.73
N SER A 162 -4.58 -11.43 -11.08
CA SER A 162 -5.13 -12.09 -12.25
C SER A 162 -5.76 -11.07 -13.21
N VAL A 163 -5.64 -11.31 -14.51
CA VAL A 163 -6.34 -10.52 -15.54
C VAL A 163 -7.22 -11.47 -16.34
N ALA A 164 -8.51 -11.17 -16.46
CA ALA A 164 -9.50 -11.98 -17.16
C ALA A 164 -9.49 -13.46 -16.70
N GLY A 165 -9.39 -13.68 -15.39
CA GLY A 165 -9.34 -15.03 -14.79
C GLY A 165 -8.00 -15.76 -14.94
N ARG A 166 -7.03 -15.21 -15.68
CA ARG A 166 -5.70 -15.79 -15.83
C ARG A 166 -4.73 -15.18 -14.80
N PRO A 167 -4.05 -16.00 -13.98
CA PRO A 167 -3.03 -15.49 -13.06
C PRO A 167 -1.84 -14.92 -13.83
N LEU A 168 -1.41 -13.71 -13.46
CA LEU A 168 -0.23 -13.04 -14.02
C LEU A 168 0.89 -12.85 -13.00
N VAL A 169 0.53 -12.57 -11.74
CA VAL A 169 1.49 -12.39 -10.65
C VAL A 169 1.13 -13.33 -9.51
N LEU A 170 2.15 -14.04 -9.03
CA LEU A 170 2.17 -14.70 -7.73
C LEU A 170 3.51 -14.33 -7.09
N ASP A 171 3.47 -13.44 -6.10
CA ASP A 171 4.60 -13.19 -5.21
C ASP A 171 4.29 -13.80 -3.83
N ARG A 172 5.28 -14.49 -3.29
CA ARG A 172 5.25 -15.11 -1.97
C ARG A 172 6.55 -14.78 -1.28
N PHE A 173 6.43 -14.02 -0.22
CA PHE A 173 7.55 -13.65 0.63
C PHE A 173 7.34 -14.20 2.03
N HIS A 174 8.38 -14.81 2.58
CA HIS A 174 8.43 -15.26 3.96
C HIS A 174 9.76 -14.86 4.57
N PHE A 175 9.72 -14.37 5.80
CA PHE A 175 10.91 -14.08 6.57
C PHE A 175 10.70 -14.47 8.03
N ASP A 176 11.66 -15.23 8.54
CA ASP A 176 11.80 -15.63 9.93
C ASP A 176 13.24 -15.31 10.36
N PRO A 177 13.46 -14.32 11.24
CA PRO A 177 14.80 -13.93 11.68
C PRO A 177 15.58 -15.03 12.43
N ALA A 178 14.92 -16.08 12.94
CA ALA A 178 15.58 -17.23 13.53
C ALA A 178 16.14 -18.20 12.48
N GLU A 179 15.55 -18.21 11.27
CA GLU A 179 15.96 -19.10 10.17
C GLU A 179 16.76 -18.37 9.06
N HIS A 180 16.57 -17.05 8.93
CA HIS A 180 17.13 -16.25 7.84
C HIS A 180 18.14 -15.22 8.35
N ILE A 181 19.33 -15.20 7.76
CA ILE A 181 20.36 -14.19 8.05
C ILE A 181 19.97 -12.87 7.36
N ALA A 182 19.39 -11.93 8.11
CA ALA A 182 18.91 -10.66 7.54
C ALA A 182 20.00 -9.87 6.79
N THR A 183 21.21 -9.83 7.33
CA THR A 183 22.35 -9.09 6.75
C THR A 183 23.00 -9.78 5.55
N ALA A 184 22.51 -10.96 5.14
CA ALA A 184 23.01 -11.60 3.93
C ALA A 184 22.68 -10.73 2.68
N PRO A 185 23.59 -10.62 1.70
CA PRO A 185 23.35 -9.83 0.49
C PRO A 185 22.13 -10.28 -0.34
N ALA A 186 21.74 -11.54 -0.24
CA ALA A 186 20.55 -12.08 -0.91
C ALA A 186 19.23 -11.71 -0.20
N ASN A 187 19.32 -11.21 1.05
CA ASN A 187 18.20 -10.75 1.86
C ASN A 187 18.18 -9.22 1.88
N PHE A 188 18.71 -8.63 2.95
CA PHE A 188 18.62 -7.19 3.18
C PHE A 188 19.96 -6.46 3.13
N ASP A 189 21.11 -7.15 3.21
CA ASP A 189 22.42 -6.51 3.35
C ASP A 189 22.40 -5.47 4.49
N ARG A 190 22.51 -4.17 4.15
CA ARG A 190 22.44 -3.03 5.06
C ARG A 190 21.08 -2.32 5.10
N TYR A 191 20.13 -2.78 4.31
CA TYR A 191 18.82 -2.15 4.15
C TYR A 191 17.83 -2.69 5.20
N GLU A 192 16.81 -1.90 5.53
CA GLU A 192 15.87 -2.23 6.61
C GLU A 192 14.42 -2.12 6.13
N THR A 193 14.19 -2.06 4.82
CA THR A 193 12.87 -1.91 4.22
C THR A 193 12.86 -2.59 2.87
N MET A 194 11.76 -3.28 2.57
CA MET A 194 11.49 -3.85 1.26
C MET A 194 10.24 -3.20 0.68
N LEU A 195 10.31 -2.81 -0.59
CA LEU A 195 9.17 -2.30 -1.35
C LEU A 195 9.12 -3.03 -2.69
N THR A 196 8.00 -3.70 -2.92
CA THR A 196 7.65 -4.29 -4.20
C THR A 196 6.49 -3.49 -4.80
N VAL A 197 6.63 -3.08 -6.06
CA VAL A 197 5.60 -2.33 -6.78
C VAL A 197 5.14 -3.12 -8.01
N TYR A 198 3.84 -3.32 -8.11
CA TYR A 198 3.20 -3.96 -9.24
C TYR A 198 2.44 -2.92 -10.06
N LEU A 199 2.73 -2.87 -11.36
CA LEU A 199 1.94 -2.15 -12.34
C LEU A 199 1.36 -3.16 -13.33
N VAL A 200 0.07 -3.49 -13.17
CA VAL A 200 -0.59 -4.54 -13.95
C VAL A 200 -1.73 -3.96 -14.77
N GLY A 201 -1.74 -4.27 -16.06
CA GLY A 201 -2.69 -3.74 -17.03
C GLY A 201 -2.06 -2.75 -18.01
N PRO A 202 -2.76 -2.41 -19.11
CA PRO A 202 -2.20 -1.52 -20.12
C PRO A 202 -2.22 -0.06 -19.62
N PRO A 203 -1.05 0.59 -19.41
CA PRO A 203 -1.05 2.01 -19.12
C PRO A 203 -1.62 2.75 -20.33
N LYS A 204 -2.69 3.53 -20.14
CA LYS A 204 -3.21 4.37 -21.22
C LYS A 204 -2.09 5.33 -21.64
N ARG A 205 -1.60 5.21 -22.89
CA ARG A 205 -0.53 6.05 -23.47
C ARG A 205 -0.79 7.57 -23.43
N ARG A 206 -2.01 8.00 -23.08
CA ARG A 206 -2.35 9.43 -23.00
C ARG A 206 -1.96 9.99 -21.62
N ALA A 207 -0.73 10.49 -21.58
CA ALA A 207 -0.13 11.33 -20.53
C ALA A 207 0.31 10.64 -19.23
N LEU A 208 1.30 9.75 -19.31
CA LEU A 208 2.40 9.90 -18.35
C LEU A 208 3.07 11.23 -18.73
N PRO A 209 3.13 12.25 -17.86
CA PRO A 209 4.00 13.38 -18.11
C PRO A 209 5.39 12.79 -18.35
N ARG A 210 6.02 13.14 -19.48
CA ARG A 210 7.43 12.81 -19.71
C ARG A 210 8.16 13.23 -18.45
N TRP A 211 8.85 12.29 -17.81
CA TRP A 211 9.73 12.58 -16.69
C TRP A 211 10.63 13.75 -17.11
N PRO A 212 10.48 14.95 -16.51
CA PRO A 212 11.46 15.99 -16.73
C PRO A 212 12.72 15.42 -16.10
N GLY A 213 13.75 15.16 -16.90
CA GLY A 213 15.05 14.73 -16.41
C GLY A 213 15.51 15.61 -15.24
N PRO A 214 16.46 15.13 -14.42
CA PRO A 214 16.92 15.86 -13.24
C PRO A 214 17.19 17.34 -13.57
N CYS A 215 16.69 18.23 -12.71
CA CYS A 215 16.93 19.66 -12.84
C CYS A 215 18.44 19.90 -12.93
N THR A 216 18.90 20.48 -14.04
CA THR A 216 20.30 20.89 -14.16
C THR A 216 20.61 21.99 -13.14
N PRO A 217 21.83 22.04 -12.58
CA PRO A 217 22.18 22.93 -11.46
C PRO A 217 21.94 24.43 -11.74
N SER A 218 21.87 24.82 -13.01
CA SER A 218 21.72 26.22 -13.42
C SER A 218 20.32 26.82 -13.20
N LYS A 219 19.29 26.01 -12.88
CA LYS A 219 17.91 26.50 -12.70
C LYS A 219 17.35 26.40 -11.27
N CYS A 220 18.11 25.87 -10.31
CA CYS A 220 17.68 25.80 -8.92
C CYS A 220 18.15 27.03 -8.13
N ARG A 221 17.22 27.92 -7.79
CA ARG A 221 17.44 29.09 -6.93
C ARG A 221 17.06 28.79 -5.47
N CYS A 222 17.32 27.57 -4.99
CA CYS A 222 17.22 27.23 -3.57
C CYS A 222 18.51 27.67 -2.87
N ARG A 223 18.46 28.78 -2.13
CA ARG A 223 19.53 29.15 -1.19
C ARG A 223 19.59 28.08 -0.11
N THR A 224 20.63 27.26 -0.14
CA THR A 224 21.02 26.38 0.96
C THR A 224 21.85 27.19 1.96
N THR A 225 21.32 27.42 3.16
CA THR A 225 22.18 27.68 4.32
C THR A 225 22.90 26.39 4.67
N ARG A 226 24.23 26.44 4.65
CA ARG A 226 25.12 25.32 5.00
C ARG A 226 24.97 24.97 6.48
N THR A 227 24.51 23.75 6.75
CA THR A 227 24.88 22.97 7.94
C THR A 227 25.15 21.53 7.52
N SER A 228 26.11 20.93 8.20
CA SER A 228 26.95 19.79 7.82
C SER A 228 26.23 18.50 7.38
N ALA A 229 26.88 17.86 6.40
CA ALA A 229 26.78 16.51 5.83
C ALA A 229 25.75 15.52 6.43
N TRP A 230 24.99 14.90 5.51
CA TRP A 230 23.99 13.84 5.70
C TRP A 230 22.61 14.26 6.20
N GLN A 231 21.86 14.94 5.33
CA GLN A 231 20.41 14.79 5.27
C GLN A 231 20.00 14.75 3.80
N ALA A 232 19.17 13.77 3.43
CA ALA A 232 18.42 13.81 2.19
C ALA A 232 17.73 15.17 2.11
N ALA A 233 18.08 15.97 1.09
CA ALA A 233 17.41 17.24 0.88
C ALA A 233 15.90 16.96 0.74
N PRO A 234 15.02 17.70 1.43
CA PRO A 234 13.60 17.63 1.13
C PRO A 234 13.47 18.08 -0.33
N ALA A 235 13.08 17.15 -1.21
CA ALA A 235 12.78 17.50 -2.57
C ALA A 235 11.63 18.52 -2.53
N CYS A 236 11.94 19.78 -2.84
CA CYS A 236 10.95 20.83 -2.91
C CYS A 236 10.20 20.65 -4.24
N TRP A 237 9.10 19.90 -4.19
CA TRP A 237 8.28 19.59 -5.36
C TRP A 237 7.43 20.81 -5.72
N ARG A 238 7.83 21.57 -6.74
CA ARG A 238 6.96 22.57 -7.38
C ARG A 238 6.38 21.98 -8.67
N TRP A 239 5.07 21.75 -8.67
CA TRP A 239 4.32 21.57 -9.91
C TRP A 239 4.35 22.87 -10.72
N PRO A 240 4.50 22.81 -12.06
CA PRO A 240 4.32 23.99 -12.89
C PRO A 240 2.89 24.50 -12.73
N ARG A 241 2.73 25.74 -12.23
CA ARG A 241 1.44 26.43 -12.31
C ARG A 241 1.08 26.54 -13.78
N ARG A 242 -0.10 26.06 -14.18
CA ARG A 242 -0.68 26.43 -15.47
C ARG A 242 -0.78 27.96 -15.50
N ALA A 243 -0.24 28.57 -16.55
CA ALA A 243 -0.52 29.97 -16.83
C ALA A 243 -2.04 30.16 -16.96
N PRO A 244 -2.62 31.26 -16.44
CA PRO A 244 -4.00 31.59 -16.73
C PRO A 244 -4.16 31.89 -18.22
N ALA A 245 -5.37 31.63 -18.73
CA ALA A 245 -5.76 31.79 -20.12
C ALA A 245 -5.57 33.23 -20.63
#